data_AF-A0A4Q1EN49-F1
#
_entry.id   AF-A0A4Q1EN49-F1
#
_cell.length_a   1.000
_cell.length_b   1.000
_cell.length_c   1.000
_cell.angle_alpha   90.00
_cell.angle_beta   90.00
_cell.angle_gamma   90.00
#
_symmetry.space_group_name_H-M   'P 1'
#
loop_
_entity.id
_entity.type
_entity.pdbx_description
1 polymer ?
#
loop_
_entity_poly.entity_id
_entity_poly.type
_entity_poly.pdbx_seq_one_letter_code
_entity_poly.pdbx_strand_id
1 'polypeptide(L)'
;MNLFDPYITLFSETWKNQYKALLSKEHLENLEKNIHRFKDNTLEWDFPYFNEEIKINRQESFEKFTVIFESSDSDEVKAKMLETISIEHWLNILGQRLTSASIRDESAIPPLKAMLINACKEPFNNEITIAQRAWEKHIGRMDDDFWGEIKGNNQQKQEKVMAKIKDILENKTWWNVFFHYKHELVFEVREKEGHGIRWSHGGTKLIGFLEKFINE
;
A
#
# COMPACT_ATOMS: atom_id res chain seq x y z
N MET A 1 15.21 17.08 -2.30
CA MET A 1 15.86 16.15 -1.36
C MET A 1 14.76 15.71 -0.44
N ASN A 2 14.55 14.40 -0.29
CA ASN A 2 13.48 13.86 0.54
C ASN A 2 13.76 14.17 2.01
N LEU A 3 12.71 14.43 2.79
CA LEU A 3 12.76 14.75 4.23
C LEU A 3 13.64 13.78 5.03
N PHE A 4 13.71 12.50 4.64
CA PHE A 4 14.46 11.48 5.36
C PHE A 4 15.93 11.38 4.94
N ASP A 5 16.32 11.90 3.76
CA ASP A 5 17.66 11.74 3.18
C ASP A 5 18.81 12.07 4.15
N PRO A 6 18.76 13.15 4.97
CA PRO A 6 19.84 13.47 5.91
C PRO A 6 20.08 12.39 6.98
N TYR A 7 19.06 11.60 7.32
CA TYR A 7 19.09 10.67 8.44
C TYR A 7 19.44 9.24 8.02
N ILE A 8 19.21 8.88 6.75
CA ILE A 8 19.37 7.48 6.27
C ILE A 8 20.78 6.97 6.52
N THR A 9 21.81 7.78 6.25
CA THR A 9 23.21 7.37 6.47
C THR A 9 23.55 7.25 7.96
N LEU A 10 22.85 7.99 8.81
CA LEU A 10 23.04 8.08 10.25
C LEU A 10 22.33 6.99 11.05
N PHE A 11 21.35 6.30 10.46
CA PHE A 11 20.78 5.10 11.07
C PHE A 11 21.85 4.02 11.28
N SER A 12 21.70 3.29 12.38
CA SER A 12 22.49 2.11 12.71
C SER A 12 22.30 1.00 11.68
N GLU A 13 23.34 0.21 11.48
CA GLU A 13 23.31 -0.91 10.53
C GLU A 13 22.27 -1.98 10.94
N THR A 14 22.07 -2.20 12.24
CA THR A 14 21.03 -3.11 12.73
C THR A 14 19.64 -2.65 12.29
N TRP A 15 19.31 -1.37 12.47
CA TRP A 15 18.01 -0.81 12.09
C TRP A 15 17.83 -0.85 10.57
N LYS A 16 18.84 -0.44 9.80
CA LYS A 16 18.82 -0.50 8.33
C LYS A 16 18.57 -1.92 7.80
N ASN A 17 19.20 -2.92 8.42
CA ASN A 17 19.04 -4.31 8.00
C ASN A 17 17.63 -4.84 8.31
N GLN A 18 17.08 -4.51 9.48
CA GLN A 18 15.74 -4.93 9.87
C GLN A 18 14.67 -4.27 8.99
N TYR A 19 14.77 -2.96 8.74
CA TYR A 19 13.75 -2.19 8.03
C TYR A 19 14.18 -1.80 6.60
N LYS A 20 15.03 -2.62 5.98
CA LYS A 20 15.57 -2.36 4.62
C LYS A 20 14.49 -2.07 3.58
N ALA A 21 13.37 -2.79 3.65
CA ALA A 21 12.26 -2.58 2.73
C ALA A 21 11.67 -1.17 2.86
N LEU A 22 11.53 -0.67 4.09
CA LEU A 22 11.01 0.67 4.40
C LEU A 22 11.90 1.78 3.83
N LEU A 23 13.23 1.56 3.80
CA LEU A 23 14.21 2.50 3.26
C LEU A 23 14.25 2.56 1.73
N SER A 24 13.35 1.87 1.04
CA SER A 24 13.22 2.05 -0.41
C SER A 24 12.78 3.48 -0.74
N LYS A 25 13.30 4.01 -1.85
CA LYS A 25 12.97 5.37 -2.32
C LYS A 25 11.46 5.61 -2.41
N GLU A 26 10.71 4.64 -2.94
CA GLU A 26 9.24 4.72 -3.07
C GLU A 26 8.54 4.92 -1.72
N HIS A 27 8.98 4.22 -0.68
CA HIS A 27 8.36 4.33 0.65
C HIS A 27 8.76 5.62 1.36
N LEU A 28 10.01 6.06 1.24
CA LEU A 28 10.47 7.35 1.79
C LEU A 28 9.75 8.54 1.15
N GLU A 29 9.54 8.50 -0.17
CA GLU A 29 8.75 9.51 -0.88
C GLU A 29 7.28 9.52 -0.41
N ASN A 30 6.68 8.34 -0.19
CA ASN A 30 5.32 8.23 0.31
C ASN A 30 5.18 8.71 1.78
N LEU A 31 6.15 8.39 2.64
CA LEU A 31 6.20 8.88 4.02
C LEU A 31 6.23 10.41 4.06
N GLU A 32 7.15 11.03 3.32
CA GLU A 32 7.27 12.48 3.20
C GLU A 32 5.98 13.11 2.67
N LYS A 33 5.43 12.56 1.57
CA LYS A 33 4.17 13.03 0.98
C LYS A 33 3.02 12.99 1.98
N ASN A 34 2.91 11.91 2.76
CA ASN A 34 1.85 11.78 3.76
C ASN A 34 2.05 12.72 4.94
N ILE A 35 3.29 12.95 5.38
CA ILE A 35 3.60 13.95 6.43
C ILE A 35 3.21 15.36 5.95
N HIS A 36 3.54 15.74 4.72
CA HIS A 36 3.13 17.03 4.16
C HIS A 36 1.61 17.16 4.08
N ARG A 37 0.94 16.17 3.50
CA ARG A 37 -0.54 16.16 3.41
C ARG A 37 -1.21 16.23 4.78
N PHE A 38 -0.63 15.59 5.79
CA PHE A 38 -1.09 15.69 7.17
C PHE A 38 -0.99 17.13 7.69
N LYS A 39 0.18 17.77 7.55
CA LYS A 39 0.38 19.17 7.97
C LYS A 39 -0.55 20.14 7.25
N ASP A 40 -0.84 19.88 5.98
CA ASP A 40 -1.71 20.72 5.15
C ASP A 40 -3.21 20.40 5.33
N ASN A 41 -3.57 19.42 6.18
CA ASN A 41 -4.95 18.92 6.34
C ASN A 41 -5.61 18.45 5.01
N THR A 42 -4.83 17.87 4.09
CA THR A 42 -5.28 17.38 2.77
C THR A 42 -5.26 15.85 2.66
N LEU A 43 -5.20 15.18 3.80
CA LEU A 43 -5.00 13.76 3.93
C LEU A 43 -6.35 13.04 4.03
N GLU A 44 -6.75 12.34 2.97
CA GLU A 44 -8.05 11.66 2.89
C GLU A 44 -7.91 10.19 3.29
N TRP A 45 -8.47 9.80 4.45
CA TRP A 45 -8.47 8.41 4.94
C TRP A 45 -9.86 7.84 5.20
N ASP A 46 -10.92 8.61 5.04
CA ASP A 46 -12.26 8.11 5.38
C ASP A 46 -12.78 7.11 4.34
N PHE A 47 -12.14 7.05 3.16
CA PHE A 47 -12.51 6.19 2.06
C PHE A 47 -11.44 5.16 1.70
N PRO A 48 -11.85 4.01 1.14
CA PRO A 48 -13.19 3.44 1.24
C PRO A 48 -13.58 3.16 2.70
N TYR A 49 -14.88 3.14 2.96
CA TYR A 49 -15.43 2.77 4.25
C TYR A 49 -15.57 1.25 4.36
N PHE A 50 -15.06 0.70 5.47
CA PHE A 50 -15.20 -0.70 5.85
C PHE A 50 -15.60 -0.76 7.33
N ASN A 51 -16.75 -1.35 7.64
CA ASN A 51 -17.34 -1.38 8.98
C ASN A 51 -16.46 -2.14 10.01
N GLU A 52 -15.71 -3.15 9.60
CA GLU A 52 -14.77 -3.88 10.46
C GLU A 52 -13.38 -3.21 10.58
N GLU A 53 -13.18 -2.03 9.96
CA GLU A 53 -11.91 -1.32 10.07
C GLU A 53 -11.65 -0.85 11.50
N ILE A 54 -10.49 -1.22 12.04
CA ILE A 54 -10.03 -0.73 13.34
C ILE A 54 -9.53 0.70 13.16
N LYS A 55 -10.17 1.66 13.84
CA LYS A 55 -9.74 3.05 13.88
C LYS A 55 -8.50 3.20 14.75
N ILE A 56 -7.43 3.72 14.15
CA ILE A 56 -6.15 3.99 14.82
C ILE A 56 -5.96 5.49 15.04
N ASN A 57 -5.25 5.84 16.11
CA ASN A 57 -4.83 7.20 16.37
C ASN A 57 -3.66 7.59 15.45
N ARG A 58 -3.97 7.97 14.20
CA ARG A 58 -2.95 8.42 13.24
C ARG A 58 -2.29 9.74 13.67
N GLN A 59 -3.05 10.61 14.32
CA GLN A 59 -2.56 11.89 14.85
C GLN A 59 -1.31 11.66 15.71
N GLU A 60 -1.37 10.71 16.64
CA GLU A 60 -0.22 10.38 17.49
C GLU A 60 1.01 9.98 16.67
N SER A 61 0.85 9.12 15.65
CA SER A 61 1.96 8.75 14.77
C SER A 61 2.59 9.97 14.11
N PHE A 62 1.79 10.82 13.46
CA PHE A 62 2.32 11.99 12.76
C PHE A 62 2.97 13.01 13.71
N GLU A 63 2.42 13.20 14.90
CA GLU A 63 2.97 14.10 15.91
C GLU A 63 4.36 13.64 16.39
N LYS A 64 4.58 12.33 16.61
CA LYS A 64 5.90 11.81 17.00
C LYS A 64 6.98 12.18 15.97
N PHE A 65 6.68 12.06 14.68
CA PHE A 65 7.62 12.42 13.62
C PHE A 65 7.78 13.94 13.50
N THR A 66 6.67 14.67 13.58
CA THR A 66 6.68 16.13 13.46
C THR A 66 7.53 16.76 14.54
N VAL A 67 7.41 16.32 15.80
CA VAL A 67 8.24 16.77 16.93
C VAL A 67 9.73 16.56 16.66
N ILE A 68 10.12 15.41 16.10
CA ILE A 68 11.54 15.13 15.79
C ILE A 68 12.03 16.02 14.65
N PHE A 69 11.26 16.15 13.57
CA PHE A 69 11.69 16.94 12.42
C PHE A 69 11.80 18.44 12.76
N GLU A 70 10.89 18.94 13.59
CA GLU A 70 10.83 20.35 14.00
C GLU A 70 11.73 20.70 15.19
N SER A 71 12.35 19.71 15.85
CA SER A 71 13.28 19.98 16.94
C SER A 71 14.54 20.70 16.46
N SER A 72 15.20 21.43 17.37
CA SER A 72 16.50 22.06 17.11
C SER A 72 17.70 21.13 17.28
N ASP A 73 17.45 19.82 17.45
CA ASP A 73 18.50 18.83 17.68
C ASP A 73 19.32 18.57 16.40
N SER A 74 20.53 18.03 16.55
CA SER A 74 21.37 17.63 15.42
C SER A 74 20.77 16.46 14.65
N ASP A 75 21.18 16.27 13.40
CA ASP A 75 20.67 15.18 12.56
C ASP A 75 20.99 13.80 13.14
N GLU A 76 22.12 13.64 13.85
CA GLU A 76 22.47 12.39 14.55
C GLU A 76 21.53 12.09 15.73
N VAL A 77 21.08 13.13 16.44
CA VAL A 77 20.13 12.98 17.54
C VAL A 77 18.75 12.65 16.97
N LYS A 78 18.30 13.37 15.93
CA LYS A 78 17.04 13.08 15.23
C LYS A 78 17.01 11.68 14.65
N ALA A 79 18.09 11.23 14.02
CA ALA A 79 18.21 9.87 13.49
C ALA A 79 18.01 8.82 14.60
N LYS A 80 18.66 8.98 15.76
CA LYS A 80 18.46 8.08 16.91
C LYS A 80 17.02 8.12 17.43
N MET A 81 16.40 9.29 17.51
CA MET A 81 15.00 9.40 17.93
C MET A 81 14.06 8.69 16.95
N LEU A 82 14.29 8.83 15.64
CA LEU A 82 13.53 8.14 14.60
C LEU A 82 13.66 6.61 14.74
N GLU A 83 14.83 6.08 15.09
CA GLU A 83 15.02 4.64 15.33
C GLU A 83 14.23 4.11 16.53
N THR A 84 13.95 4.95 17.53
CA THR A 84 13.15 4.56 18.71
C THR A 84 11.65 4.48 18.41
N ILE A 85 11.19 5.05 17.30
CA ILE A 85 9.80 4.96 16.89
C ILE A 85 9.49 3.53 16.43
N SER A 86 8.47 2.92 17.02
CA SER A 86 8.02 1.58 16.63
C SER A 86 7.59 1.54 15.17
N ILE A 87 7.84 0.42 14.50
CA ILE A 87 7.46 0.19 13.10
C ILE A 87 5.97 0.43 12.84
N GLU A 88 5.10 0.20 13.83
CA GLU A 88 3.68 0.52 13.74
C GLU A 88 3.41 1.98 13.37
N HIS A 89 4.14 2.93 13.95
CA HIS A 89 3.95 4.35 13.64
C HIS A 89 4.45 4.69 12.23
N TRP A 90 5.54 4.06 11.78
CA TRP A 90 6.01 4.18 10.39
C TRP A 90 4.96 3.65 9.39
N LEU A 91 4.37 2.48 9.68
CA LEU A 91 3.30 1.89 8.87
C LEU A 91 2.04 2.76 8.85
N ASN A 92 1.67 3.34 9.99
CA ASN A 92 0.55 4.28 10.09
C ASN A 92 0.77 5.51 9.19
N ILE A 93 1.98 6.07 9.15
CA ILE A 93 2.32 7.21 8.26
C ILE A 93 2.37 6.77 6.80
N LEU A 94 2.88 5.57 6.49
CA LEU A 94 2.78 4.99 5.14
C LEU A 94 1.33 4.77 4.69
N GLY A 95 0.39 4.75 5.63
CA GLY A 95 -1.04 4.70 5.36
C GLY A 95 -1.69 3.35 5.56
N GLN A 96 -1.09 2.46 6.36
CA GLN A 96 -1.69 1.17 6.66
C GLN A 96 -3.07 1.38 7.29
N ARG A 97 -4.04 0.60 6.82
CA ARG A 97 -5.38 0.49 7.37
C ARG A 97 -5.47 -0.84 8.10
N LEU A 98 -6.20 -0.91 9.21
CA LEU A 98 -6.18 -2.09 10.08
C LEU A 98 -7.52 -2.81 10.15
N THR A 99 -7.43 -4.11 10.31
CA THR A 99 -8.52 -5.04 10.61
C THR A 99 -8.04 -5.97 11.74
N SER A 100 -8.91 -6.79 12.30
CA SER A 100 -8.55 -7.74 13.38
C SER A 100 -7.43 -8.72 13.01
N ALA A 101 -7.29 -9.04 11.71
CA ALA A 101 -6.28 -9.97 11.20
C ALA A 101 -5.00 -9.28 10.68
N SER A 102 -4.88 -7.97 10.85
CA SER A 102 -3.71 -7.20 10.38
C SER A 102 -2.44 -7.55 11.14
N ILE A 103 -1.33 -7.63 10.41
CA ILE A 103 0.01 -7.62 11.01
C ILE A 103 0.54 -6.19 11.07
N ARG A 104 1.44 -5.92 12.02
CA ARG A 104 1.91 -4.57 12.35
C ARG A 104 3.42 -4.49 12.61
N ASP A 105 4.16 -5.52 12.24
CA ASP A 105 5.61 -5.59 12.30
C ASP A 105 6.25 -5.25 10.94
N GLU A 106 7.57 -5.41 10.79
CA GLU A 106 8.29 -5.15 9.54
C GLU A 106 7.78 -5.96 8.34
N SER A 107 7.12 -7.10 8.54
CA SER A 107 6.51 -7.86 7.46
C SER A 107 5.25 -7.20 6.91
N ALA A 108 4.73 -6.16 7.56
CA ALA A 108 3.63 -5.35 7.02
C ALA A 108 4.09 -4.27 6.03
N ILE A 109 5.40 -4.05 5.85
CA ILE A 109 5.93 -3.08 4.89
C ILE A 109 5.43 -3.47 3.47
N PRO A 110 4.75 -2.54 2.76
CA PRO A 110 4.09 -2.88 1.51
C PRO A 110 5.10 -3.26 0.42
N PRO A 111 4.77 -4.17 -0.51
CA PRO A 111 5.61 -4.44 -1.68
C PRO A 111 5.72 -3.22 -2.59
N LEU A 112 6.84 -3.10 -3.31
CA LEU A 112 7.04 -2.01 -4.28
C LEU A 112 6.03 -2.09 -5.44
N LYS A 113 5.59 -0.94 -5.93
CA LYS A 113 4.66 -0.84 -7.08
C LYS A 113 5.13 -1.64 -8.29
N ALA A 114 6.44 -1.63 -8.56
CA ALA A 114 7.02 -2.39 -9.66
C ALA A 114 6.84 -3.91 -9.50
N MET A 115 6.97 -4.45 -8.29
CA MET A 115 6.76 -5.87 -8.01
C MET A 115 5.31 -6.27 -8.25
N LEU A 116 4.36 -5.46 -7.74
CA LEU A 116 2.92 -5.68 -7.91
C LEU A 116 2.53 -5.70 -9.40
N ILE A 117 3.05 -4.74 -10.17
CA ILE A 117 2.82 -4.64 -11.62
C ILE A 117 3.41 -5.85 -12.35
N ASN A 118 4.59 -6.32 -11.95
CA ASN A 118 5.23 -7.48 -12.58
C ASN A 118 4.43 -8.76 -12.32
N ALA A 119 3.95 -8.98 -11.09
CA ALA A 119 3.09 -10.11 -10.76
C ALA A 119 1.79 -10.15 -11.60
N CYS A 120 1.26 -9.00 -11.97
CA CYS A 120 0.10 -8.91 -12.86
C CYS A 120 0.41 -9.30 -14.32
N LYS A 121 1.66 -9.13 -14.76
CA LYS A 121 2.12 -9.41 -16.13
C LYS A 121 2.57 -10.85 -16.35
N GLU A 122 2.66 -11.65 -15.29
CA GLU A 122 2.99 -13.07 -15.39
C GLU A 122 2.07 -13.77 -16.41
N PRO A 123 2.61 -14.64 -17.29
CA PRO A 123 1.80 -15.35 -18.27
C PRO A 123 0.90 -16.36 -17.53
N PHE A 124 -0.39 -16.34 -17.85
CA PHE A 124 -1.29 -17.44 -17.48
C PHE A 124 -1.13 -18.61 -18.47
N ASN A 125 -0.94 -18.27 -19.74
CA ASN A 125 -0.57 -19.17 -20.83
C ASN A 125 0.21 -18.38 -21.90
N ASN A 126 0.38 -18.95 -23.09
CA ASN A 126 1.14 -18.33 -24.18
C ASN A 126 0.44 -17.10 -24.83
N GLU A 127 -0.81 -16.80 -24.46
CA GLU A 127 -1.62 -15.77 -25.10
C GLU A 127 -2.02 -14.63 -24.15
N ILE A 128 -2.24 -14.94 -22.86
CA ILE A 128 -2.80 -13.98 -21.90
C ILE A 128 -2.04 -13.97 -20.58
N THR A 129 -2.04 -12.81 -19.91
CA THR A 129 -1.52 -12.66 -18.55
C THR A 129 -2.50 -13.13 -17.47
N ILE A 130 -1.99 -13.38 -16.27
CA ILE A 130 -2.81 -13.65 -15.08
C ILE A 130 -3.77 -12.49 -14.80
N ALA A 131 -3.36 -11.23 -14.99
CA ALA A 131 -4.24 -10.08 -14.82
C ALA A 131 -5.42 -10.08 -15.80
N GLN A 132 -5.19 -10.36 -17.10
CA GLN A 132 -6.30 -10.48 -18.04
C GLN A 132 -7.26 -11.59 -17.61
N ARG A 133 -6.72 -12.77 -17.26
CA ARG A 133 -7.54 -13.91 -16.84
C ARG A 133 -8.36 -13.60 -15.57
N ALA A 134 -7.77 -12.89 -14.61
CA ALA A 134 -8.44 -12.47 -13.39
C ALA A 134 -9.56 -11.47 -13.69
N TRP A 135 -9.32 -10.51 -14.60
CA TRP A 135 -10.29 -9.49 -14.98
C TRP A 135 -11.51 -10.09 -15.68
N GLU A 136 -11.28 -10.96 -16.67
CA GLU A 136 -12.34 -11.68 -17.39
C GLU A 136 -13.19 -12.57 -16.48
N LYS A 137 -12.65 -13.05 -15.34
CA LYS A 137 -13.42 -13.81 -14.33
C LYS A 137 -14.16 -12.94 -13.31
N HIS A 138 -13.69 -11.71 -13.13
CA HIS A 138 -14.20 -10.80 -12.11
C HIS A 138 -15.36 -9.96 -12.63
N ILE A 139 -15.31 -9.63 -13.92
CA ILE A 139 -16.37 -8.88 -14.60
C ILE A 139 -17.71 -9.63 -14.51
N GLY A 140 -18.78 -8.90 -14.16
CA GLY A 140 -20.12 -9.48 -13.97
C GLY A 140 -20.39 -10.05 -12.58
N ARG A 141 -19.47 -9.91 -11.61
CA ARG A 141 -19.73 -10.23 -10.19
C ARG A 141 -20.49 -9.14 -9.45
N MET A 142 -20.31 -7.89 -9.87
CA MET A 142 -21.16 -6.76 -9.49
C MET A 142 -21.74 -6.12 -10.74
N ASP A 143 -22.93 -5.55 -10.58
CA ASP A 143 -23.58 -4.71 -11.57
C ASP A 143 -23.03 -3.28 -11.45
N ASP A 144 -21.75 -3.13 -11.83
CA ASP A 144 -21.10 -1.82 -11.96
C ASP A 144 -20.19 -1.76 -13.19
N ASP A 145 -19.92 -0.53 -13.62
CA ASP A 145 -19.09 -0.25 -14.79
C ASP A 145 -17.60 -0.03 -14.45
N PHE A 146 -17.17 -0.24 -13.20
CA PHE A 146 -15.83 0.16 -12.76
C PHE A 146 -14.72 -0.56 -13.54
N TRP A 147 -14.92 -1.87 -13.75
CA TRP A 147 -14.01 -2.72 -14.51
C TRP A 147 -14.23 -2.63 -16.03
N GLY A 148 -15.26 -1.91 -16.47
CA GLY A 148 -15.66 -1.74 -17.88
C GLY A 148 -16.10 -3.03 -18.55
N GLU A 149 -16.00 -3.10 -19.88
CA GLU A 149 -16.39 -4.29 -20.66
C GLU A 149 -15.18 -5.10 -21.19
N ILE A 150 -15.35 -6.42 -21.36
CA ILE A 150 -14.40 -7.29 -22.08
C ILE A 150 -14.65 -7.16 -23.59
N LYS A 151 -13.90 -6.27 -24.25
CA LYS A 151 -13.93 -6.08 -25.71
C LYS A 151 -12.51 -5.92 -26.27
N GLY A 152 -12.33 -6.31 -27.53
CA GLY A 152 -11.05 -6.24 -28.24
C GLY A 152 -10.23 -7.53 -28.20
N ASN A 153 -9.07 -7.50 -28.86
CA ASN A 153 -8.11 -8.62 -28.86
C ASN A 153 -7.33 -8.71 -27.54
N ASN A 154 -6.52 -9.76 -27.35
CA ASN A 154 -5.77 -9.97 -26.10
C ASN A 154 -4.82 -8.82 -25.78
N GLN A 155 -4.13 -8.25 -26.76
CA GLN A 155 -3.25 -7.10 -26.52
C GLN A 155 -4.03 -5.91 -25.96
N GLN A 156 -5.15 -5.54 -26.59
CA GLN A 156 -6.00 -4.43 -26.15
C GLN A 156 -6.58 -4.67 -24.74
N LYS A 157 -7.01 -5.90 -24.46
CA LYS A 157 -7.53 -6.30 -23.15
C LYS A 157 -6.45 -6.20 -22.07
N GLN A 158 -5.22 -6.64 -22.35
CA GLN A 158 -4.08 -6.52 -21.44
C GLN A 158 -3.71 -5.05 -21.17
N GLU A 159 -3.66 -4.22 -22.20
CA GLU A 159 -3.39 -2.78 -22.04
C GLU A 159 -4.45 -2.12 -21.16
N LYS A 160 -5.73 -2.45 -21.37
CA LYS A 160 -6.85 -1.91 -20.59
C LYS A 160 -6.80 -2.33 -19.11
N VAL A 161 -6.64 -3.62 -18.81
CA VAL A 161 -6.56 -4.08 -17.41
C VAL A 161 -5.31 -3.52 -16.72
N MET A 162 -4.17 -3.43 -17.43
CA MET A 162 -2.96 -2.86 -16.85
C MET A 162 -3.08 -1.35 -16.58
N ALA A 163 -3.81 -0.61 -17.42
CA ALA A 163 -4.13 0.79 -17.15
C ALA A 163 -4.98 0.92 -15.87
N LYS A 164 -6.01 0.07 -15.70
CA LYS A 164 -6.83 0.04 -14.49
C LYS A 164 -6.05 -0.33 -13.23
N ILE A 165 -5.13 -1.31 -13.32
CA ILE A 165 -4.24 -1.67 -12.19
C ILE A 165 -3.37 -0.49 -11.77
N LYS A 166 -2.78 0.21 -12.75
CA LYS A 166 -1.93 1.39 -12.47
C LYS A 166 -2.73 2.52 -11.83
N ASP A 167 -3.95 2.74 -12.32
CA ASP A 167 -4.88 3.73 -11.78
C ASP A 167 -5.23 3.44 -10.32
N ILE A 168 -5.59 2.20 -9.99
CA ILE A 168 -5.85 1.79 -8.59
C ILE A 168 -4.60 1.97 -7.72
N LEU A 169 -3.41 1.59 -8.19
CA LEU A 169 -2.18 1.72 -7.40
C LEU A 169 -1.77 3.19 -7.16
N GLU A 170 -2.10 4.07 -8.09
CA GLU A 170 -1.85 5.52 -8.00
C GLU A 170 -2.86 6.20 -7.07
N ASN A 171 -4.14 5.84 -7.22
CA ASN A 171 -5.27 6.46 -6.53
C ASN A 171 -5.78 5.64 -5.33
N LYS A 172 -4.96 4.71 -4.81
CA LYS A 172 -5.31 3.93 -3.62
C LYS A 172 -5.48 4.84 -2.41
N THR A 173 -6.50 4.59 -1.62
CA THR A 173 -6.77 5.26 -0.35
C THR A 173 -6.79 4.28 0.83
N TRP A 174 -6.70 2.98 0.52
CA TRP A 174 -6.64 1.92 1.50
C TRP A 174 -5.66 0.85 1.07
N TRP A 175 -4.81 0.41 2.01
CA TRP A 175 -3.98 -0.77 1.85
C TRP A 175 -3.75 -1.44 3.20
N ASN A 176 -3.52 -2.74 3.18
CA ASN A 176 -3.25 -3.52 4.39
C ASN A 176 -2.48 -4.82 4.07
N VAL A 177 -1.83 -5.36 5.09
CA VAL A 177 -1.28 -6.73 5.11
C VAL A 177 -1.93 -7.48 6.26
N PHE A 178 -2.60 -8.59 5.96
CA PHE A 178 -3.41 -9.33 6.93
C PHE A 178 -3.56 -10.80 6.58
N PHE A 179 -3.94 -11.61 7.57
CA PHE A 179 -4.24 -13.03 7.35
C PHE A 179 -5.63 -13.20 6.73
N HIS A 180 -5.66 -13.62 5.47
CA HIS A 180 -6.85 -14.00 4.74
C HIS A 180 -7.17 -15.49 4.94
N TYR A 181 -8.43 -15.79 5.28
CA TYR A 181 -8.89 -17.14 5.64
C TYR A 181 -8.57 -18.27 4.63
N LYS A 182 -8.41 -17.94 3.34
CA LYS A 182 -8.08 -18.89 2.26
C LYS A 182 -6.65 -18.77 1.70
N HIS A 183 -6.00 -17.64 1.92
CA HIS A 183 -4.79 -17.29 1.18
C HIS A 183 -3.62 -16.93 2.10
N GLU A 184 -3.75 -17.24 3.39
CA GLU A 184 -2.78 -16.90 4.42
C GLU A 184 -2.50 -15.39 4.41
N LEU A 185 -1.25 -14.99 4.57
CA LEU A 185 -0.87 -13.58 4.58
C LEU A 185 -0.97 -12.98 3.16
N VAL A 186 -1.72 -11.89 3.04
CA VAL A 186 -1.96 -11.19 1.76
C VAL A 186 -1.66 -9.71 1.87
N PHE A 187 -1.31 -9.10 0.74
CA PHE A 187 -1.27 -7.65 0.57
C PHE A 187 -2.44 -7.21 -0.30
N GLU A 188 -3.16 -6.19 0.14
CA GLU A 188 -4.35 -5.69 -0.52
C GLU A 188 -4.32 -4.18 -0.65
N VAL A 189 -4.76 -3.67 -1.79
CA VAL A 189 -4.96 -2.25 -2.04
C VAL A 189 -6.37 -2.02 -2.55
N ARG A 190 -6.95 -0.87 -2.19
CA ARG A 190 -8.24 -0.42 -2.69
C ARG A 190 -8.22 1.06 -3.02
N GLU A 191 -8.94 1.41 -4.08
CA GLU A 191 -9.29 2.80 -4.40
C GLU A 191 -10.50 3.26 -3.57
N LYS A 192 -10.81 4.56 -3.67
CA LYS A 192 -11.80 5.25 -2.82
C LYS A 192 -13.19 4.62 -2.76
N GLU A 193 -13.68 4.01 -3.84
CA GLU A 193 -15.00 3.36 -3.90
C GLU A 193 -14.94 1.91 -3.37
N GLY A 194 -13.75 1.41 -3.08
CA GLY A 194 -13.52 0.12 -2.45
C GLY A 194 -13.14 -0.98 -3.43
N HIS A 195 -13.09 -0.76 -4.75
CA HIS A 195 -12.52 -1.76 -5.65
C HIS A 195 -11.05 -1.93 -5.38
N GLY A 196 -10.54 -3.13 -5.60
CA GLY A 196 -9.19 -3.42 -5.21
C GLY A 196 -8.53 -4.55 -5.94
N ILE A 197 -7.32 -4.81 -5.48
CA ILE A 197 -6.45 -5.84 -6.00
C ILE A 197 -5.75 -6.48 -4.80
N ARG A 198 -5.64 -7.81 -4.83
CA ARG A 198 -4.98 -8.61 -3.80
C ARG A 198 -3.84 -9.40 -4.39
N TRP A 199 -2.72 -9.44 -3.66
CA TRP A 199 -1.57 -10.27 -3.94
C TRP A 199 -1.24 -11.16 -2.74
N SER A 200 -0.46 -12.21 -2.98
CA SER A 200 0.22 -12.91 -1.89
C SER A 200 1.09 -11.93 -1.09
N HIS A 201 1.40 -12.29 0.15
CA HIS A 201 2.41 -11.55 0.91
C HIS A 201 3.71 -11.38 0.10
N GLY A 202 4.30 -10.19 0.16
CA GLY A 202 5.43 -9.78 -0.67
C GLY A 202 5.08 -9.37 -2.11
N GLY A 203 3.81 -9.43 -2.54
CA GLY A 203 3.37 -8.87 -3.83
C GLY A 203 3.80 -9.65 -5.07
N THR A 204 4.27 -10.89 -4.91
CA THR A 204 4.87 -11.70 -5.98
C THR A 204 3.87 -12.48 -6.82
N LYS A 205 2.64 -12.69 -6.34
CA LYS A 205 1.58 -13.39 -7.07
C LYS A 205 0.28 -12.62 -6.98
N LEU A 206 -0.36 -12.36 -8.13
CA LEU A 206 -1.72 -11.83 -8.16
C LEU A 206 -2.69 -12.89 -7.66
N ILE A 207 -3.48 -12.57 -6.64
CA ILE A 207 -4.58 -13.42 -6.14
C ILE A 207 -5.86 -13.10 -6.90
N GLY A 208 -6.18 -11.82 -7.08
CA GLY A 208 -7.34 -11.40 -7.86
C GLY A 208 -7.77 -9.96 -7.62
N PHE A 209 -8.87 -9.60 -8.29
CA PHE A 209 -9.56 -8.33 -8.14
C PHE A 209 -10.67 -8.41 -7.09
N LEU A 210 -11.01 -7.26 -6.53
CA LEU A 210 -11.93 -7.11 -5.42
C LEU A 210 -13.04 -6.13 -5.78
N GLU A 211 -14.25 -6.54 -5.46
CA GLU A 211 -15.45 -5.73 -5.47
C GLU A 211 -15.42 -4.72 -4.30
N LYS A 212 -16.35 -3.76 -4.28
CA LYS A 212 -16.50 -2.81 -3.17
C LYS A 212 -16.69 -3.52 -1.83
N PHE A 213 -16.38 -2.84 -0.73
CA PHE A 213 -16.76 -3.35 0.59
C PHE A 213 -18.28 -3.45 0.69
N ILE A 214 -18.75 -4.62 1.14
CA ILE A 214 -20.13 -4.80 1.56
C ILE A 214 -20.15 -4.49 3.05
N ASN A 215 -20.74 -3.35 3.40
CA ASN A 215 -20.94 -2.96 4.79
C ASN A 215 -22.35 -3.42 5.18
N GLU A 216 -22.43 -4.34 6.14
CA GLU A 216 -23.67 -4.71 6.82
C GLU A 216 -24.00 -3.70 7.91
#